data_AF-A0A5M9NQX3-F1
#
_entry.id   AF-A0A5M9NQX3-F1
#
_cell.length_a   1.000
_cell.length_b   1.000
_cell.length_c   1.000
_cell.angle_alpha   90.00
_cell.angle_beta   90.00
_cell.angle_gamma   90.00
#
_symmetry.space_group_name_H-M   'P 1'
#
loop_
_entity.id
_entity.type
_entity.pdbx_description
1 polymer ?
#
loop_
_entity_poly.entity_id
_entity_poly.type
_entity_poly.pdbx_seq_one_letter_code
_entity_poly.pdbx_strand_id
1 'polypeptide(L)'
;MEQEYCQSCGMPLSEELYGTDADNSRNHEYCIYCYENGAFKQPNITMEEMIETCVPFMKEKGMEEGEARSLMKNCLPHLKRWKKL
;
A
#
# COMPACT_ATOMS: atom_id res chain seq x y z
N MET A 1 4.99 18.77 6.96
CA MET A 1 4.79 17.34 7.27
C MET A 1 4.89 16.62 5.96
N GLU A 2 5.92 15.80 5.76
CA GLU A 2 5.94 14.89 4.62
C GLU A 2 4.78 13.91 4.83
N GLN A 3 3.88 13.85 3.86
CA GLN A 3 2.82 12.85 3.88
C GLN A 3 3.45 11.52 3.54
N GLU A 4 3.53 10.63 4.53
CA GLU A 4 4.10 9.30 4.32
C GLU A 4 3.07 8.39 3.66
N TYR A 5 3.52 7.55 2.74
CA TYR A 5 2.70 6.61 2.00
C TYR A 5 3.15 5.19 2.31
N CYS A 6 2.18 4.28 2.41
CA CYS A 6 2.43 2.87 2.58
C CYS A 6 3.34 2.35 1.45
N GLN A 7 4.49 1.81 1.82
CA GLN A 7 5.52 1.30 0.91
C GLN A 7 5.15 -0.07 0.28
N SER A 8 3.88 -0.46 0.36
CA SER A 8 3.29 -1.64 -0.30
C SER A 8 2.14 -1.25 -1.22
N CYS A 9 1.18 -0.44 -0.79
CA CYS A 9 -0.01 -0.12 -1.60
C CYS A 9 -0.11 1.36 -2.02
N GLY A 10 0.81 2.23 -1.60
CA GLY A 10 0.77 3.66 -1.91
C GLY A 10 -0.34 4.44 -1.19
N MET A 11 -1.05 3.82 -0.24
CA MET A 11 -2.07 4.49 0.56
C MET A 11 -1.43 5.53 1.50
N PRO A 12 -1.97 6.75 1.60
CA PRO A 12 -1.52 7.72 2.61
C PRO A 12 -1.62 7.12 4.01
N LEU A 13 -0.60 7.31 4.84
CA LEU A 13 -0.57 6.85 6.22
C LEU A 13 -1.01 7.96 7.18
N SER A 14 -1.67 7.51 8.25
CA SER A 14 -2.06 8.27 9.43
C SER A 14 -1.89 7.36 10.65
N GLU A 15 -1.93 7.92 11.87
CA GLU A 15 -1.64 7.17 13.09
C GLU A 15 -2.53 5.95 13.29
N GLU A 16 -3.78 6.02 12.83
CA GLU A 16 -4.76 4.93 12.90
C GLU A 16 -4.56 3.86 11.82
N LEU A 17 -3.71 4.11 10.82
CA LEU A 17 -3.48 3.22 9.69
C LEU A 17 -2.13 2.52 9.72
N TYR A 18 -1.27 2.76 10.70
CA TYR A 18 0.03 2.08 10.81
C TYR A 18 -0.12 0.59 11.13
N GLY A 19 0.58 -0.24 10.35
CA GLY A 19 0.71 -1.67 10.63
C GLY A 19 1.47 -1.94 11.92
N THR A 20 1.73 -3.21 12.22
CA THR A 20 2.47 -3.61 13.43
C THR A 20 3.67 -4.49 13.10
N ASP A 21 4.79 -4.24 13.77
CA ASP A 21 5.95 -5.14 13.77
C ASP A 21 5.70 -6.33 14.73
N ALA A 22 6.60 -7.32 14.71
CA ALA A 22 6.46 -8.55 15.49
C ALA A 22 6.44 -8.31 17.01
N ASP A 23 6.97 -7.17 17.46
CA ASP A 23 6.96 -6.71 18.87
C ASP A 23 5.70 -5.89 19.23
N ASN A 24 4.71 -5.81 18.34
CA ASN A 24 3.51 -4.97 18.41
C ASN A 24 3.78 -3.46 18.36
N SER A 25 5.00 -3.02 18.03
CA SER A 25 5.28 -1.62 17.77
C SER A 25 4.64 -1.16 16.45
N ARG A 26 4.36 0.15 16.31
CA ARG A 26 3.75 0.72 15.10
C ARG A 26 4.76 0.74 13.96
N ASN A 27 4.38 0.22 12.81
CA ASN A 27 5.16 0.28 11.58
C ASN A 27 4.77 1.52 10.76
N HIS A 28 5.71 2.45 10.60
CA HIS A 28 5.50 3.71 9.88
C HIS A 28 5.67 3.58 8.36
N GLU A 29 6.08 2.42 7.86
CA GLU A 29 6.30 2.20 6.43
C GLU A 29 5.11 1.51 5.75
N TYR A 30 4.34 0.72 6.49
CA TYR A 30 3.27 -0.11 5.95
C TYR A 30 1.97 0.09 6.72
N CYS A 31 0.85 0.04 6.00
CA CYS A 31 -0.46 0.18 6.63
C CYS A 31 -0.97 -1.14 7.24
N ILE A 32 -1.95 -1.03 8.15
CA ILE A 32 -2.67 -2.16 8.79
C ILE A 32 -3.25 -3.18 7.80
N TYR A 33 -3.55 -2.76 6.57
CA TYR A 33 -4.12 -3.64 5.54
C TYR A 33 -3.05 -4.43 4.79
N CYS A 34 -1.82 -3.93 4.77
CA CYS A 34 -0.70 -4.58 4.08
C CYS A 34 0.14 -5.44 5.04
N TYR A 35 0.34 -4.98 6.27
CA TYR A 35 1.35 -5.53 7.17
C TYR A 35 0.86 -5.54 8.62
N GLU A 36 1.01 -6.69 9.28
CA GLU A 36 0.55 -6.93 10.65
C GLU A 36 1.44 -8.00 11.30
N ASN A 37 1.78 -7.80 12.56
CA ASN A 37 2.61 -8.70 13.38
C ASN A 37 3.93 -9.10 12.71
N GLY A 38 4.60 -8.15 12.07
CA GLY A 38 5.90 -8.38 11.44
C GLY A 38 5.86 -9.09 10.09
N ALA A 39 4.67 -9.22 9.47
CA ALA A 39 4.52 -9.91 8.19
C ALA A 39 3.50 -9.25 7.27
N PHE A 40 3.72 -9.39 5.96
CA PHE A 40 2.70 -9.01 4.97
C PHE A 40 1.51 -9.96 5.07
N LYS A 41 0.29 -9.40 5.16
CA LYS A 41 -0.96 -10.19 5.22
C LYS A 41 -1.20 -11.01 3.96
N GLN A 42 -0.66 -10.55 2.83
CA GLN A 42 -0.73 -11.21 1.53
C GLN A 42 0.69 -11.33 0.96
N PRO A 43 1.52 -12.29 1.42
CA PRO A 43 2.94 -12.35 1.05
C PRO A 43 3.17 -12.66 -0.43
N ASN A 44 2.24 -13.39 -1.05
CA ASN A 44 2.36 -13.85 -2.45
C ASN A 44 1.62 -12.97 -3.45
N ILE A 45 0.98 -11.87 -3.02
CA ILE A 45 0.27 -10.98 -3.94
C ILE A 45 1.27 -10.36 -4.92
N THR A 46 0.88 -10.37 -6.19
CA THR A 46 1.61 -9.74 -7.28
C THR A 46 1.36 -8.23 -7.31
N MET A 47 2.17 -7.49 -8.06
CA MET A 47 1.93 -6.06 -8.26
C MET A 47 0.60 -5.83 -8.97
N GLU A 48 0.30 -6.66 -9.98
CA GLU A 48 -0.95 -6.62 -10.73
C GLU A 48 -2.15 -6.84 -9.81
N GLU A 49 -2.13 -7.85 -8.95
CA GLU A 49 -3.20 -8.09 -7.98
C GLU A 49 -3.32 -6.95 -6.96
N MET A 50 -2.21 -6.32 -6.55
CA MET A 50 -2.25 -5.13 -5.68
C MET A 50 -2.94 -3.96 -6.38
N ILE A 51 -2.69 -3.75 -7.68
CA ILE A 51 -3.39 -2.73 -8.48
C ILE A 51 -4.89 -3.02 -8.46
N GLU A 52 -5.29 -4.26 -8.77
CA GLU A 52 -6.72 -4.64 -8.77
C GLU A 52 -7.37 -4.50 -7.40
N THR A 53 -6.61 -4.70 -6.33
CA THR A 53 -7.09 -4.51 -4.96
C THR A 53 -7.33 -3.04 -4.64
N CYS A 54 -6.45 -2.13 -5.10
CA CYS A 54 -6.55 -0.71 -4.77
C CYS A 54 -7.53 0.08 -5.66
N VAL A 55 -7.68 -0.31 -6.93
CA VAL A 55 -8.50 0.42 -7.92
C VAL A 55 -9.95 0.65 -7.44
N PRO A 56 -10.68 -0.34 -6.89
CA PRO A 56 -12.04 -0.12 -6.37
C PRO A 56 -12.14 1.00 -5.34
N PHE A 57 -11.20 1.06 -4.38
CA PHE A 57 -11.18 2.08 -3.34
C PHE A 57 -10.89 3.49 -3.89
N MET A 58 -10.10 3.57 -4.97
CA MET A 58 -9.82 4.84 -5.65
C MET A 58 -11.04 5.32 -6.45
N LYS A 59 -11.78 4.39 -7.06
CA LYS A 59 -13.05 4.69 -7.73
C LYS A 59 -14.11 5.22 -6.78
N GLU A 60 -14.23 4.62 -5.60
CA GLU A 60 -15.14 5.10 -4.54
C GLU A 60 -14.80 6.54 -4.10
N LYS A 61 -13.53 6.95 -4.23
CA LYS A 61 -13.06 8.31 -3.96
C LYS A 61 -13.20 9.26 -5.16
N GLY A 62 -13.84 8.82 -6.25
CA GLY A 62 -14.16 9.63 -7.42
C GLY A 62 -13.12 9.60 -8.54
N MET A 63 -12.13 8.70 -8.49
CA MET A 63 -11.17 8.54 -9.58
C MET A 63 -11.70 7.59 -10.66
N GLU A 64 -11.49 7.92 -11.93
CA GLU A 64 -11.84 7.00 -13.02
C GLU A 64 -10.98 5.73 -12.99
N GLU A 65 -11.56 4.60 -13.37
CA GLU A 65 -10.88 3.29 -13.26
C GLU A 65 -9.55 3.23 -14.02
N GLY A 66 -9.55 3.75 -15.26
CA GLY A 66 -8.36 3.78 -16.10
C GLY A 66 -7.27 4.70 -15.53
N GLU A 67 -7.67 5.80 -14.91
CA GLU A 67 -6.76 6.72 -14.23
C GLU A 67 -6.16 6.08 -12.98
N ALA A 68 -6.99 5.46 -12.13
CA ALA A 68 -6.55 4.76 -10.93
C ALA A 68 -5.54 3.65 -11.26
N ARG A 69 -5.85 2.83 -12.28
CA ARG A 69 -4.95 1.76 -12.72
C ARG A 69 -3.64 2.31 -13.27
N SER A 70 -3.68 3.40 -14.04
CA SER A 70 -2.49 4.05 -14.60
C SER A 70 -1.62 4.66 -13.50
N LEU A 71 -2.22 5.34 -12.52
CA LEU A 71 -1.52 5.89 -11.37
C LEU A 71 -0.81 4.78 -10.59
N MET A 72 -1.51 3.71 -10.24
CA MET A 72 -0.95 2.60 -9.47
C MET A 72 0.19 1.90 -10.23
N LYS A 73 0.06 1.69 -11.55
CA LYS A 73 1.14 1.14 -12.39
C LYS A 73 2.40 2.01 -12.38
N ASN A 74 2.25 3.32 -12.28
CA ASN A 74 3.38 4.24 -12.19
C ASN A 74 3.94 4.32 -10.77
N CYS A 75 3.10 4.24 -9.73
CA CYS A 75 3.52 4.40 -8.34
C CYS A 75 4.12 3.14 -7.72
N LEU A 76 3.48 1.97 -7.88
CA LEU A 76 3.88 0.74 -7.19
C LEU A 76 5.34 0.32 -7.46
N PRO A 77 5.89 0.37 -8.69
CA PRO A 77 7.27 -0.03 -8.96
C PRO A 77 8.34 0.72 -8.15
N HIS A 78 8.01 1.90 -7.60
CA HIS A 78 8.93 2.72 -6.82
C HIS A 78 8.85 2.47 -5.31
N LEU A 79 7.86 1.72 -4.83
CA LEU A 79 7.69 1.42 -3.41
C LEU A 79 8.60 0.28 -2.96
N LYS A 80 9.06 0.32 -1.70
CA LYS A 80 10.04 -0.65 -1.17
C LYS A 80 9.66 -2.12 -1.37
N ARG A 81 8.37 -2.46 -1.27
CA ARG A 81 7.89 -3.83 -1.48
C ARG A 81 8.17 -4.37 -2.88
N TRP A 82 8.07 -3.51 -3.89
CA TRP A 82 8.06 -3.90 -5.30
C TRP A 82 9.31 -3.49 -6.06
N LYS A 83 10.04 -2.51 -5.54
CA LYS A 83 11.27 -2.02 -6.13
C LYS A 83 12.25 -3.19 -6.23
N LYS A 84 12.53 -3.60 -7.46
CA LYS A 84 13.62 -4.53 -7.76
C LYS A 84 14.93 -3.79 -7.50
N LEU A 85 15.80 -4.39 -6.68
CA LEU A 85 17.16 -3.91 -6.44
C LEU A 85 18.01 -3.97 -7.71
#